data_AF-A0A1U7IGU1-F1
#
_entry.id   AF-A0A1U7IGU1-F1
#
_cell.length_a   1.000
_cell.length_b   1.000
_cell.length_c   1.000
_cell.angle_alpha   90.00
_cell.angle_beta   90.00
_cell.angle_gamma   90.00
#
_symmetry.space_group_name_H-M   'P 1'
#
loop_
_entity.id
_entity.type
_entity.pdbx_description
1 polymer ?
#
loop_
_entity_poly.entity_id
_entity_poly.type
_entity_poly.pdbx_seq_one_letter_code
_entity_poly.pdbx_strand_id
1 'polypeptide(L)'
;MKLQRLKQPALLPEAKSLLALCFLILTGVNIITLILHLFVAYRINSVAAMKTTQVQLVNGQTYYVSERDRFFRYPSVIQSFIKNWTELTFNWDNKIPGTNETDSGIKVNSKRVPTSTYFASLLMEPEFGKASLSQIAELVPSTVFSGQLRSTVIISFISEPREIRPGEWEVDMIATRLLVDRSSGRDERIPFNRTFRLKAVEIQTSPLGNQASAFEQKVYELRSAGLEINRITEFKPK
;
A
#
# COMPACT_ATOMS: atom_id res chain seq x y z
N MET A 1 53.83 -55.15 -54.11
CA MET A 1 52.68 -54.25 -53.94
C MET A 1 53.07 -53.14 -52.96
N LYS A 2 53.44 -51.95 -53.45
CA LYS A 2 53.88 -50.82 -52.62
C LYS A 2 52.66 -49.94 -52.28
N LEU A 3 52.28 -49.90 -51.01
CA LEU A 3 51.26 -48.97 -50.50
C LEU A 3 51.89 -47.58 -50.34
N GLN A 4 51.47 -46.64 -51.19
CA GLN A 4 51.74 -45.21 -51.00
C GLN A 4 50.96 -44.73 -49.76
N ARG A 5 51.68 -44.28 -48.73
CA ARG A 5 51.09 -43.52 -47.62
C ARG A 5 50.71 -42.13 -48.13
N LEU A 6 49.42 -41.86 -48.22
CA LEU A 6 48.86 -40.50 -48.37
C LEU A 6 49.31 -39.64 -47.19
N LYS A 7 50.02 -38.55 -47.49
CA LYS A 7 50.28 -37.47 -46.54
C LYS A 7 48.95 -36.78 -46.22
N GLN A 8 48.47 -36.91 -44.98
CA GLN A 8 47.43 -36.05 -44.45
C GLN A 8 47.99 -34.61 -44.27
N PRO A 9 47.22 -33.57 -44.59
CA PRO A 9 47.66 -32.20 -44.34
C PRO A 9 47.67 -31.96 -42.82
N ALA A 10 48.81 -31.52 -42.31
CA ALA A 10 48.97 -31.13 -40.92
C ALA A 10 48.19 -29.83 -40.66
N LEU A 11 46.90 -29.95 -40.38
CA LEU A 11 46.03 -28.85 -39.92
C LEU A 11 45.99 -28.74 -38.38
N LEU A 12 46.64 -29.65 -37.66
CA LEU A 12 46.68 -29.66 -36.20
C LEU A 12 48.13 -29.46 -35.71
N PRO A 13 48.42 -28.37 -34.96
CA PRO A 13 49.74 -28.11 -34.42
C PRO A 13 50.10 -29.09 -33.29
N GLU A 14 51.40 -29.33 -33.07
CA GLU A 14 51.92 -30.17 -31.98
C GLU A 14 51.34 -29.77 -30.61
N ALA A 15 51.13 -30.74 -29.71
CA ALA A 15 50.39 -30.55 -28.45
C ALA A 15 50.83 -29.35 -27.59
N LYS A 16 52.12 -28.96 -27.64
CA LYS A 16 52.65 -27.76 -26.97
C LYS A 16 52.18 -26.45 -27.62
N SER A 17 52.08 -26.43 -28.95
CA SER A 17 51.56 -25.29 -29.72
C SER A 17 50.03 -25.19 -29.62
N LEU A 18 49.32 -26.31 -29.48
CA LEU A 18 47.88 -26.32 -29.20
C LEU A 18 47.57 -25.71 -27.82
N LEU A 19 48.31 -26.10 -26.77
CA LEU A 19 48.13 -25.55 -25.42
C LEU A 19 48.39 -24.04 -25.40
N ALA A 20 49.48 -23.59 -26.04
CA ALA A 20 49.81 -22.17 -26.15
C ALA A 20 48.73 -21.38 -26.91
N LEU A 21 48.17 -21.95 -27.98
CA LEU A 21 47.06 -21.35 -28.72
C LEU A 21 45.78 -21.25 -27.86
N CYS A 22 45.44 -22.29 -27.11
CA CYS A 22 44.31 -22.26 -26.17
C CYS A 22 44.50 -21.19 -25.09
N PHE A 23 45.70 -21.02 -24.54
CA PHE A 23 46.01 -19.97 -23.57
C PHE A 23 45.86 -18.57 -24.17
N LEU A 24 46.30 -18.35 -25.40
CA LEU A 24 46.13 -17.06 -26.10
C LEU A 24 44.65 -16.74 -26.34
N ILE A 25 43.87 -17.72 -26.80
CA ILE A 25 42.43 -17.55 -27.02
C ILE A 25 41.72 -17.26 -25.68
N LEU A 26 42.02 -18.02 -24.63
CA LEU A 26 41.43 -17.83 -23.31
C LEU A 26 41.77 -16.44 -22.75
N THR A 27 43.01 -16.00 -22.92
CA THR A 27 43.45 -14.65 -22.49
C THR A 27 42.70 -13.57 -23.26
N GLY A 28 42.55 -13.72 -24.58
CA GLY A 28 41.77 -12.79 -25.42
C GLY A 28 40.31 -12.70 -25.01
N VAL A 29 39.65 -13.83 -24.74
CA VAL A 29 38.27 -13.87 -24.25
C VAL A 29 38.14 -13.19 -22.89
N ASN A 30 39.09 -13.39 -21.98
CA ASN A 30 39.08 -12.73 -20.66
C ASN A 30 39.23 -11.21 -20.79
N ILE A 31 40.12 -10.73 -21.68
CA ILE A 31 40.29 -9.29 -21.95
C ILE A 31 38.99 -8.68 -22.48
N ILE A 32 38.35 -9.33 -23.47
CA ILE A 32 37.07 -8.87 -24.02
C ILE A 32 35.99 -8.85 -22.93
N THR A 33 35.94 -9.89 -22.10
CA THR A 33 34.97 -9.99 -20.99
C THR A 33 35.19 -8.88 -19.96
N LEU A 34 36.44 -8.55 -19.63
CA LEU A 34 36.78 -7.46 -18.72
C LEU A 34 36.33 -6.10 -19.30
N ILE A 35 36.57 -5.86 -20.59
CA ILE A 35 36.15 -4.62 -21.26
C ILE A 35 34.62 -4.49 -21.23
N LEU A 36 33.88 -5.57 -21.46
CA LEU A 36 32.42 -5.57 -21.37
C LEU A 36 31.93 -5.26 -19.94
N HIS A 37 32.57 -5.82 -18.91
CA HIS A 37 32.23 -5.51 -17.51
C HIS A 37 32.49 -4.04 -17.18
N LEU A 38 33.62 -3.48 -17.61
CA LEU A 38 33.93 -2.07 -17.41
C LEU A 38 32.94 -1.16 -18.15
N PHE A 39 32.51 -1.55 -19.35
CA PHE A 39 31.49 -0.82 -20.09
C PHE A 39 30.14 -0.83 -19.35
N VAL A 40 29.69 -1.98 -18.86
CA VAL A 40 28.46 -2.09 -18.06
C VAL A 40 28.58 -1.27 -16.78
N ALA A 41 29.69 -1.37 -16.05
CA ALA A 41 29.93 -0.60 -14.83
C ALA A 41 29.91 0.91 -15.09
N TYR A 42 30.52 1.37 -16.18
CA TYR A 42 30.48 2.77 -16.61
C TYR A 42 29.04 3.23 -16.89
N ARG A 43 28.25 2.42 -17.61
CA ARG A 43 26.84 2.74 -17.90
C ARG A 43 26.00 2.79 -16.62
N ILE A 44 26.17 1.85 -15.71
CA ILE A 44 25.49 1.84 -14.41
C ILE A 44 25.88 3.09 -13.60
N ASN A 45 27.16 3.44 -13.55
CA ASN A 45 27.62 4.64 -12.84
C ASN A 45 27.04 5.92 -13.45
N SER A 46 26.96 6.00 -14.80
CA SER A 46 26.36 7.15 -15.48
C SER A 46 24.86 7.32 -15.19
N VAL A 47 24.12 6.21 -15.02
CA VAL A 47 22.71 6.22 -14.61
C VAL A 47 22.58 6.59 -13.13
N ALA A 48 23.43 6.04 -12.26
CA ALA A 48 23.47 6.39 -10.85
C ALA A 48 23.86 7.86 -10.60
N ALA A 49 24.63 8.47 -11.52
CA ALA A 49 25.00 9.88 -11.50
C ALA A 49 23.91 10.81 -12.07
N MET A 50 22.85 10.28 -12.70
CA MET A 50 21.70 11.10 -13.09
C MET A 50 21.02 11.62 -11.82
N LYS A 51 20.92 12.95 -11.70
CA LYS A 51 20.33 13.60 -10.53
C LYS A 51 18.84 13.25 -10.42
N THR A 52 18.43 12.85 -9.22
CA THR A 52 17.07 12.76 -8.65
C THR A 52 15.93 13.05 -9.62
N THR A 53 15.10 12.05 -9.91
CA THR A 53 13.85 12.19 -10.67
C THR A 53 13.00 13.33 -10.06
N GLN A 54 12.81 14.40 -10.83
CA GLN A 54 11.96 15.53 -10.44
C GLN A 54 10.59 15.35 -11.09
N VAL A 55 9.54 15.55 -10.31
CA VAL A 55 8.18 15.66 -10.87
C VAL A 55 7.79 17.14 -10.87
N GLN A 56 7.42 17.65 -12.02
CA GLN A 56 6.86 18.99 -12.15
C GLN A 56 5.34 18.89 -12.17
N LEU A 57 4.69 19.54 -11.20
CA LEU A 57 3.25 19.67 -11.19
C LEU A 57 2.79 20.63 -12.29
N VAL A 58 1.52 20.52 -12.68
CA VAL A 58 0.87 21.39 -13.68
C VAL A 58 0.92 22.88 -13.33
N ASN A 59 1.12 23.21 -12.04
CA ASN A 59 1.27 24.58 -11.55
C ASN A 59 2.71 25.11 -11.63
N GLY A 60 3.64 24.35 -12.21
CA GLY A 60 5.04 24.71 -12.36
C GLY A 60 5.94 24.39 -11.16
N GLN A 61 5.37 23.95 -10.02
CA GLN A 61 6.15 23.53 -8.84
C GLN A 61 6.88 22.23 -9.12
N THR A 62 8.17 22.17 -8.79
CA THR A 62 9.00 20.98 -8.90
C THR A 62 9.22 20.36 -7.52
N TYR A 63 9.01 19.05 -7.44
CA TYR A 63 9.29 18.26 -6.24
C TYR A 63 10.42 17.28 -6.53
N TYR A 64 11.38 17.22 -5.60
CA TYR A 64 12.38 16.16 -5.57
C TYR A 64 11.73 14.88 -5.08
N VAL A 65 11.66 13.86 -5.93
CA VAL A 65 11.16 12.55 -5.54
C VAL A 65 12.34 11.70 -5.10
N SER A 66 12.26 11.14 -3.90
CA SER A 66 13.14 10.05 -3.52
C SER A 66 12.60 8.76 -4.14
N GLU A 67 13.41 8.10 -4.94
CA GLU A 67 13.05 6.79 -5.48
C GLU A 67 12.93 5.81 -4.32
N ARG A 68 11.71 5.32 -4.13
CA ARG A 68 11.36 4.33 -3.11
C ARG A 68 10.67 3.18 -3.82
N ASP A 69 10.65 2.04 -3.14
CA ASP A 69 9.87 0.91 -3.62
C ASP A 69 8.40 1.29 -3.84
N ARG A 70 7.78 0.70 -4.86
CA ARG A 70 6.38 0.95 -5.23
C ARG A 70 5.41 0.76 -4.06
N PHE A 71 5.73 -0.17 -3.17
CA PHE A 71 4.93 -0.52 -2.01
C PHE A 71 5.39 0.21 -0.75
N PHE A 72 6.36 1.12 -0.81
CA PHE A 72 6.73 1.94 0.34
C PHE A 72 5.63 2.96 0.67
N ARG A 73 5.37 3.18 1.96
CA ARG A 73 4.49 4.25 2.46
C ARG A 73 5.17 4.96 3.62
N TYR A 74 5.02 6.28 3.68
CA TYR A 74 5.53 7.07 4.79
C TYR A 74 4.76 6.73 6.08
N PRO A 75 5.42 6.71 7.25
CA PRO A 75 4.78 6.43 8.53
C PRO A 75 3.53 7.30 8.79
N SER A 76 3.62 8.59 8.48
CA SER A 76 2.51 9.54 8.61
C SER A 76 1.30 9.18 7.74
N VAL A 77 1.52 8.67 6.52
CA VAL A 77 0.43 8.22 5.63
C VAL A 77 -0.28 7.02 6.24
N ILE A 78 0.46 6.06 6.81
CA ILE A 78 -0.10 4.89 7.46
C ILE A 78 -0.90 5.28 8.72
N GLN A 79 -0.36 6.15 9.56
CA GLN A 79 -1.04 6.65 10.76
C GLN A 79 -2.32 7.42 10.40
N SER A 80 -2.25 8.33 9.42
CA SER A 80 -3.42 9.06 8.91
C SER A 80 -4.47 8.11 8.32
N PHE A 81 -4.04 7.05 7.62
CA PHE A 81 -4.94 6.05 7.08
C PHE A 81 -5.73 5.31 8.17
N ILE A 82 -5.06 4.87 9.24
CA ILE A 82 -5.72 4.24 10.40
C ILE A 82 -6.66 5.21 11.12
N LYS A 83 -6.23 6.46 11.30
CA LYS A 83 -7.08 7.52 11.86
C LYS A 83 -8.36 7.70 11.03
N ASN A 84 -8.21 7.88 9.72
CA ASN A 84 -9.33 8.09 8.81
C ASN A 84 -10.29 6.89 8.82
N TRP A 85 -9.76 5.65 8.78
CA TRP A 85 -10.59 4.45 8.88
C TRP A 85 -11.40 4.43 10.18
N THR A 86 -10.75 4.76 11.31
CA THR A 86 -11.36 4.73 12.63
C THR A 86 -12.47 5.79 12.76
N GLU A 87 -12.22 7.00 12.28
CA GLU A 87 -13.20 8.09 12.26
C GLU A 87 -14.38 7.76 11.34
N LEU A 88 -14.14 7.26 10.12
CA LEU A 88 -15.20 6.82 9.22
C LEU A 88 -16.03 5.68 9.81
N THR A 89 -15.39 4.77 10.55
CA THR A 89 -16.06 3.61 11.14
C THR A 89 -16.95 3.99 12.32
N PHE A 90 -16.54 4.94 13.17
CA PHE A 90 -17.18 5.17 14.48
C PHE A 90 -17.74 6.57 14.73
N ASN A 91 -17.48 7.55 13.87
CA ASN A 91 -18.12 8.86 13.96
C ASN A 91 -19.51 8.79 13.34
N TRP A 92 -20.50 8.51 14.17
CA TRP A 92 -21.89 8.32 13.77
C TRP A 92 -22.73 9.55 14.10
N ASP A 93 -23.44 10.05 13.09
CA ASP A 93 -24.46 11.09 13.21
C ASP A 93 -25.62 10.74 12.27
N ASN A 94 -26.75 11.42 12.42
CA ASN A 94 -27.89 11.28 11.52
C ASN A 94 -27.75 12.11 10.24
N LYS A 95 -26.55 12.65 9.98
CA LYS A 95 -26.23 13.48 8.84
C LYS A 95 -25.04 12.93 8.08
N ILE A 96 -25.05 13.10 6.77
CA ILE A 96 -23.90 12.75 5.94
C ILE A 96 -22.75 13.74 6.27
N PRO A 97 -21.54 13.27 6.57
CA PRO A 97 -20.42 14.15 6.90
C PRO A 97 -20.16 15.19 5.80
N GLY A 98 -20.05 16.45 6.20
CA GLY A 98 -19.82 17.57 5.27
C GLY A 98 -21.08 18.10 4.57
N THR A 99 -22.27 17.54 4.83
CA THR A 99 -23.53 18.04 4.29
C THR A 99 -24.57 18.25 5.39
N ASN A 100 -25.70 18.87 5.03
CA ASN A 100 -26.87 18.98 5.90
C ASN A 100 -27.93 17.90 5.63
N GLU A 101 -27.63 16.94 4.75
CA GLU A 101 -28.54 15.89 4.36
C GLU A 101 -28.62 14.81 5.43
N THR A 102 -29.81 14.24 5.62
CA THR A 102 -30.01 13.15 6.58
C THR A 102 -29.40 11.86 6.04
N ASP A 103 -28.56 11.20 6.84
CA ASP A 103 -28.00 9.90 6.48
C ASP A 103 -29.05 8.80 6.76
N SER A 104 -29.64 8.26 5.69
CA SER A 104 -30.60 7.14 5.81
C SER A 104 -29.92 5.80 6.13
N GLY A 105 -28.59 5.76 6.00
CA GLY A 105 -27.76 4.57 6.11
C GLY A 105 -27.79 3.70 4.87
N ILE A 106 -26.78 2.83 4.76
CA ILE A 106 -26.65 1.81 3.73
C ILE A 106 -27.06 0.46 4.32
N LYS A 107 -27.95 -0.25 3.64
CA LYS A 107 -28.48 -1.55 4.10
C LYS A 107 -27.38 -2.62 4.00
N VAL A 108 -27.17 -3.35 5.09
CA VAL A 108 -26.26 -4.48 5.19
C VAL A 108 -27.05 -5.62 5.83
N ASN A 109 -27.43 -6.63 5.04
CA ASN A 109 -28.37 -7.68 5.44
C ASN A 109 -29.71 -7.09 5.95
N SER A 110 -30.10 -7.40 7.19
CA SER A 110 -31.29 -6.86 7.86
C SER A 110 -31.02 -5.58 8.66
N LYS A 111 -29.76 -5.13 8.71
CA LYS A 111 -29.30 -3.95 9.45
C LYS A 111 -28.90 -2.84 8.47
N ARG A 112 -28.42 -1.73 9.01
CA ARG A 112 -27.87 -0.61 8.24
C ARG A 112 -26.72 0.03 8.98
N VAL A 113 -25.83 0.65 8.22
CA VAL A 113 -24.66 1.36 8.70
C VAL A 113 -24.68 2.80 8.18
N PRO A 114 -24.08 3.77 8.87
CA PRO A 114 -23.86 5.10 8.30
C PRO A 114 -23.08 5.03 6.99
N THR A 115 -23.31 6.00 6.12
CA THR A 115 -22.65 6.09 4.82
C THR A 115 -21.13 6.18 4.96
N SER A 116 -20.62 6.89 5.98
CA SER A 116 -19.20 6.93 6.34
C SER A 116 -18.63 5.55 6.69
N THR A 117 -19.38 4.77 7.45
CA THR A 117 -18.96 3.42 7.88
C THR A 117 -18.91 2.45 6.70
N TYR A 118 -19.81 2.60 5.72
CA TYR A 118 -19.68 1.88 4.45
C TYR A 118 -18.38 2.24 3.72
N PHE A 119 -18.04 3.53 3.62
CA PHE A 119 -16.77 3.96 3.02
C PHE A 119 -15.54 3.40 3.76
N ALA A 120 -15.60 3.28 5.10
CA ALA A 120 -14.53 2.65 5.86
C ALA A 120 -14.26 1.19 5.43
N SER A 121 -15.30 0.45 5.03
CA SER A 121 -15.13 -0.93 4.54
C SER A 121 -14.34 -1.01 3.24
N LEU A 122 -14.32 0.05 2.43
CA LEU A 122 -13.57 0.12 1.16
C LEU A 122 -12.06 0.34 1.37
N LEU A 123 -11.65 0.67 2.59
CA LEU A 123 -10.25 0.75 3.01
C LEU A 123 -9.70 -0.60 3.50
N MET A 124 -10.54 -1.63 3.48
CA MET A 124 -10.19 -2.98 3.93
C MET A 124 -10.08 -3.90 2.71
N GLU A 125 -9.34 -4.99 2.86
CA GLU A 125 -9.31 -6.05 1.85
C GLU A 125 -10.75 -6.55 1.56
N PRO A 126 -11.17 -6.78 0.30
CA PRO A 126 -12.59 -6.87 -0.06
C PRO A 126 -13.43 -7.84 0.80
N GLU A 127 -12.98 -9.08 0.97
CA GLU A 127 -13.71 -10.07 1.77
C GLU A 127 -13.67 -9.75 3.27
N PHE A 128 -12.54 -9.23 3.77
CA PHE A 128 -12.40 -8.81 5.16
C PHE A 128 -13.27 -7.58 5.46
N GLY A 129 -13.34 -6.62 4.55
CA GLY A 129 -14.20 -5.44 4.62
C GLY A 129 -15.67 -5.81 4.64
N LYS A 130 -16.11 -6.71 3.75
CA LYS A 130 -17.50 -7.21 3.70
C LYS A 130 -17.89 -7.92 5.00
N ALA A 131 -17.02 -8.79 5.51
CA ALA A 131 -17.25 -9.50 6.77
C ALA A 131 -17.28 -8.53 7.97
N SER A 132 -16.34 -7.58 8.00
CA SER A 132 -16.25 -6.57 9.07
C SER A 132 -17.44 -5.62 9.06
N LEU A 133 -17.88 -5.18 7.89
CA LEU A 133 -19.04 -4.30 7.75
C LEU A 133 -20.31 -4.95 8.31
N SER A 134 -20.49 -6.26 8.10
CA SER A 134 -21.59 -7.01 8.68
C SER A 134 -21.54 -7.03 10.21
N GLN A 135 -20.34 -7.22 10.79
CA GLN A 135 -20.16 -7.16 12.25
C GLN A 135 -20.37 -5.76 12.81
N ILE A 136 -19.91 -4.72 12.12
CA ILE A 136 -20.12 -3.33 12.52
C ILE A 136 -21.62 -2.98 12.47
N ALA A 137 -22.36 -3.49 11.49
CA ALA A 137 -23.80 -3.27 11.39
C ALA A 137 -24.59 -3.78 12.61
N GLU A 138 -24.11 -4.82 13.29
CA GLU A 138 -24.71 -5.30 14.55
C GLU A 138 -24.44 -4.34 15.72
N LEU A 139 -23.37 -3.54 15.64
CA LEU A 139 -22.99 -2.57 16.66
C LEU A 139 -23.67 -1.21 16.50
N VAL A 140 -24.28 -0.92 15.34
CA VAL A 140 -24.93 0.36 15.03
C VAL A 140 -26.39 0.32 15.48
N PRO A 141 -26.78 1.06 16.53
CA PRO A 141 -28.18 1.13 16.94
C PRO A 141 -29.00 1.92 15.92
N SER A 142 -30.28 1.55 15.74
CA SER A 142 -31.18 2.28 14.85
C SER A 142 -31.42 3.73 15.26
N THR A 143 -31.19 4.06 16.53
CA THR A 143 -31.30 5.41 17.11
C THR A 143 -30.23 6.38 16.61
N VAL A 144 -29.18 5.89 15.93
CA VAL A 144 -28.23 6.75 15.20
C VAL A 144 -28.95 7.51 14.09
N PHE A 145 -29.79 6.82 13.31
CA PHE A 145 -30.46 7.39 12.15
C PHE A 145 -31.60 8.35 12.51
N SER A 146 -32.15 8.25 13.72
CA SER A 146 -33.10 9.24 14.27
C SER A 146 -32.39 10.45 14.90
N GLY A 147 -31.07 10.42 15.04
CA GLY A 147 -30.28 11.46 15.70
C GLY A 147 -30.39 11.48 17.22
N GLN A 148 -31.01 10.46 17.81
CA GLN A 148 -31.09 10.27 19.26
C GLN A 148 -29.73 9.84 19.81
N LEU A 149 -29.02 8.96 19.11
CA LEU A 149 -27.67 8.53 19.47
C LEU A 149 -26.65 9.17 18.54
N ARG A 150 -25.55 9.66 19.09
CA ARG A 150 -24.34 10.04 18.34
C ARG A 150 -23.16 9.24 18.85
N SER A 151 -22.19 9.00 17.97
CA SER A 151 -20.92 8.41 18.38
C SER A 151 -19.76 9.18 17.81
N THR A 152 -18.68 9.27 18.59
CA THR A 152 -17.39 9.77 18.14
C THR A 152 -16.28 8.89 18.70
N VAL A 153 -15.12 8.88 18.06
CA VAL A 153 -13.94 8.17 18.53
C VAL A 153 -12.85 9.16 18.96
N ILE A 154 -12.31 8.93 20.15
CA ILE A 154 -11.18 9.68 20.69
C ILE A 154 -9.96 8.78 20.59
N ILE A 155 -9.07 9.08 19.64
CA ILE A 155 -7.82 8.35 19.46
C ILE A 155 -6.77 8.98 20.37
N SER A 156 -6.30 8.21 21.35
CA SER A 156 -5.28 8.67 22.31
C SER A 156 -3.87 8.43 21.82
N PHE A 157 -3.66 7.37 21.04
CA PHE A 157 -2.35 6.99 20.54
C PHE A 157 -2.45 6.13 19.29
N ILE A 158 -1.54 6.36 18.34
CA ILE A 158 -1.25 5.47 17.21
C ILE A 158 0.26 5.26 17.23
N SER A 159 0.71 4.01 17.23
CA SER A 159 2.14 3.70 17.24
C SER A 159 2.83 4.07 15.93
N GLU A 160 4.16 4.13 15.97
CA GLU A 160 4.94 4.06 14.73
C GLU A 160 4.64 2.72 14.01
N PRO A 161 4.50 2.72 12.67
CA PRO A 161 4.29 1.49 11.91
C PRO A 161 5.52 0.59 11.96
N ARG A 162 5.29 -0.67 12.31
CA ARG A 162 6.33 -1.71 12.31
C ARG A 162 6.22 -2.50 11.03
N GLU A 163 7.22 -2.39 10.16
CA GLU A 163 7.27 -3.21 8.95
C GLU A 163 7.53 -4.67 9.32
N ILE A 164 6.59 -5.54 8.95
CA ILE A 164 6.69 -6.99 9.21
C ILE A 164 7.26 -7.73 8.01
N ARG A 165 7.02 -7.20 6.80
CA ARG A 165 7.50 -7.66 5.49
C ARG A 165 7.46 -6.47 4.53
N PRO A 166 8.19 -6.52 3.39
CA PRO A 166 8.13 -5.47 2.37
C PRO A 166 6.69 -5.10 1.99
N GLY A 167 6.30 -3.85 2.25
CA GLY A 167 4.95 -3.35 1.95
C GLY A 167 3.85 -3.82 2.90
N GLU A 168 4.19 -4.42 4.05
CA GLU A 168 3.23 -4.80 5.11
C GLU A 168 3.66 -4.25 6.47
N TRP A 169 2.71 -3.67 7.20
CA TRP A 169 2.97 -3.06 8.51
C TRP A 169 1.96 -3.48 9.56
N GLU A 170 2.40 -3.42 10.81
CA GLU A 170 1.55 -3.47 12.00
C GLU A 170 1.56 -2.12 12.71
N VAL A 171 0.39 -1.69 13.17
CA VAL A 171 0.17 -0.43 13.89
C VAL A 171 -0.75 -0.67 15.06
N ASP A 172 -0.34 -0.27 16.26
CA ASP A 172 -1.18 -0.33 17.45
C ASP A 172 -1.90 1.01 17.65
N MET A 173 -3.17 0.93 18.04
CA MET A 173 -4.01 2.09 18.33
C MET A 173 -4.67 1.92 19.69
N ILE A 174 -4.67 3.01 20.46
CA ILE A 174 -5.44 3.15 21.68
C ILE A 174 -6.50 4.21 21.42
N ALA A 175 -7.76 3.83 21.53
CA ALA A 175 -8.88 4.73 21.29
C ALA A 175 -10.04 4.43 22.24
N THR A 176 -10.90 5.41 22.44
CA THR A 176 -12.16 5.26 23.18
C THR A 176 -13.30 5.72 22.30
N ARG A 177 -14.31 4.86 22.12
CA ARG A 177 -15.58 5.23 21.50
C ARG A 177 -16.46 5.89 22.55
N LEU A 178 -16.93 7.09 22.24
CA LEU A 178 -17.89 7.84 23.04
C LEU A 178 -19.25 7.75 22.34
N LEU A 179 -20.24 7.21 23.02
CA LEU A 179 -21.62 7.20 22.58
C LEU A 179 -22.39 8.18 23.45
N VAL A 180 -23.19 9.05 22.84
CA VAL A 180 -23.98 10.06 23.55
C VAL A 180 -25.43 9.92 23.15
N ASP A 181 -26.28 9.60 24.12
CA ASP A 181 -27.73 9.63 23.97
C ASP A 181 -28.22 11.06 24.25
N ARG A 182 -28.72 11.72 23.20
CA ARG A 182 -29.21 13.11 23.25
C ARG A 182 -30.58 13.24 23.92
N SER A 183 -31.33 12.16 24.06
CA SER A 183 -32.63 12.17 24.73
C SER A 183 -32.51 12.09 26.26
N SER A 184 -31.54 11.30 26.75
CA SER A 184 -31.31 11.12 28.19
C SER A 184 -30.13 11.92 28.73
N GLY A 185 -29.26 12.43 27.85
CA GLY A 185 -28.01 13.13 28.23
C GLY A 185 -26.91 12.20 28.74
N ARG A 186 -27.09 10.88 28.67
CA ARG A 186 -26.10 9.89 29.13
C ARG A 186 -25.01 9.67 28.08
N ASP A 187 -23.78 9.50 28.54
CA ASP A 187 -22.66 9.02 27.73
C ASP A 187 -22.20 7.61 28.14
N GLU A 188 -21.72 6.86 27.15
CA GLU A 188 -21.06 5.58 27.33
C GLU A 188 -19.68 5.63 26.68
N ARG A 189 -18.67 5.10 27.38
CA ARG A 189 -17.28 5.09 26.95
C ARG A 189 -16.78 3.65 26.79
N ILE A 190 -16.51 3.27 25.56
CA ILE A 190 -16.12 1.91 25.20
C ILE A 190 -14.67 1.91 24.70
N PRO A 191 -13.73 1.27 25.43
CA PRO A 191 -12.35 1.12 24.97
C PRO A 191 -12.27 0.38 23.64
N PHE A 192 -11.45 0.88 22.71
CA PHE A 192 -11.23 0.32 21.39
C PHE A 192 -9.73 0.28 21.08
N ASN A 193 -9.02 -0.59 21.81
CA ASN A 193 -7.59 -0.79 21.61
C ASN A 193 -7.39 -1.90 20.57
N ARG A 194 -6.74 -1.58 19.45
CA ARG A 194 -6.58 -2.52 18.32
C ARG A 194 -5.19 -2.48 17.71
N THR A 195 -4.73 -3.63 17.25
CA THR A 195 -3.59 -3.76 16.35
C THR A 195 -4.11 -3.99 14.95
N PHE A 196 -3.71 -3.12 14.03
CA PHE A 196 -4.02 -3.17 12.61
C PHE A 196 -2.86 -3.77 11.84
N ARG A 197 -3.16 -4.70 10.93
CA ARG A 197 -2.22 -5.13 9.90
C ARG A 197 -2.65 -4.56 8.57
N LEU A 198 -1.70 -3.92 7.90
CA LEU A 198 -1.88 -3.23 6.64
C LEU A 198 -1.00 -3.85 5.57
N LYS A 199 -1.46 -3.79 4.33
CA LYS A 199 -0.66 -4.07 3.14
C LYS A 199 -0.74 -2.89 2.17
N ALA A 200 0.37 -2.60 1.51
CA ALA A 200 0.40 -1.69 0.38
C ALA A 200 -0.27 -2.33 -0.82
N VAL A 201 -1.06 -1.53 -1.53
CA VAL A 201 -1.68 -1.91 -2.79
C VAL A 201 -1.38 -0.86 -3.84
N GLU A 202 -1.59 -1.22 -5.09
CA GLU A 202 -1.46 -0.28 -6.20
C GLU A 202 -2.45 0.87 -6.04
N ILE A 203 -1.96 2.10 -6.19
CA ILE A 203 -2.80 3.29 -6.13
C ILE A 203 -3.66 3.31 -7.39
N GLN A 204 -4.97 3.18 -7.20
CA GLN A 204 -5.92 3.25 -8.30
C GLN A 204 -6.28 4.71 -8.56
N THR A 205 -6.38 5.08 -9.84
CA THR A 205 -6.83 6.40 -10.28
C THR A 205 -8.16 6.28 -10.99
N SER A 206 -9.07 7.24 -10.80
CA SER A 206 -10.35 7.23 -11.52
C SER A 206 -10.09 7.32 -13.03
N PRO A 207 -10.67 6.42 -13.86
CA PRO A 207 -10.59 6.52 -15.30
C PRO A 207 -11.34 7.74 -15.85
N LEU A 208 -12.30 8.27 -15.09
CA LEU A 208 -13.10 9.44 -15.45
C LEU A 208 -12.52 10.76 -14.92
N GLY A 209 -11.50 10.71 -14.06
CA GLY A 209 -10.85 11.89 -13.48
C GLY A 209 -11.87 12.88 -12.90
N ASN A 210 -11.84 14.12 -13.37
CA ASN A 210 -12.74 15.19 -12.89
C ASN A 210 -14.20 15.03 -13.34
N GLN A 211 -14.50 14.12 -14.28
CA GLN A 211 -15.85 13.81 -14.73
C GLN A 211 -16.52 12.71 -13.89
N ALA A 212 -15.78 12.11 -12.95
CA ALA A 212 -16.30 11.11 -12.03
C ALA A 212 -17.40 11.68 -11.12
N SER A 213 -18.36 10.83 -10.75
CA SER A 213 -19.38 11.21 -9.75
C SER A 213 -18.76 11.54 -8.38
N ALA A 214 -19.44 12.34 -7.55
CA ALA A 214 -18.94 12.67 -6.20
C ALA A 214 -18.66 11.41 -5.34
N PHE A 215 -19.50 10.38 -5.48
CA PHE A 215 -19.27 9.10 -4.82
C PHE A 215 -17.99 8.42 -5.32
N GLU A 216 -17.79 8.34 -6.63
CA GLU A 216 -16.60 7.74 -7.22
C GLU A 216 -15.33 8.52 -6.84
N GLN A 217 -15.37 9.85 -6.92
CA GLN A 217 -14.28 10.71 -6.48
C GLN A 217 -13.89 10.40 -5.03
N LYS A 218 -14.88 10.23 -4.14
CA LYS A 218 -14.62 9.89 -2.75
C LYS A 218 -13.98 8.52 -2.58
N VAL A 219 -14.42 7.51 -3.35
CA VAL A 219 -13.80 6.17 -3.32
C VAL A 219 -12.33 6.23 -3.70
N TYR A 220 -11.98 6.93 -4.78
CA TYR A 220 -10.58 7.05 -5.23
C TYR A 220 -9.74 7.94 -4.29
N GLU A 221 -10.33 9.00 -3.72
CA GLU A 221 -9.68 9.82 -2.69
C GLU A 221 -9.28 8.95 -1.48
N LEU A 222 -10.19 8.12 -1.00
CA LEU A 222 -9.95 7.22 0.13
C LEU A 222 -8.89 6.15 -0.19
N ARG A 223 -8.90 5.62 -1.41
CA ARG A 223 -7.92 4.60 -1.87
C ARG A 223 -6.58 5.19 -2.30
N SER A 224 -6.44 6.52 -2.36
CA SER A 224 -5.21 7.20 -2.78
C SER A 224 -4.01 6.93 -1.86
N ALA A 225 -4.26 6.56 -0.60
CA ALA A 225 -3.22 6.12 0.33
C ALA A 225 -2.51 4.84 -0.15
N GLY A 226 -3.14 4.07 -1.05
CA GLY A 226 -2.60 2.81 -1.57
C GLY A 226 -2.31 1.80 -0.47
N LEU A 227 -3.22 1.70 0.51
CA LEU A 227 -3.16 0.83 1.66
C LEU A 227 -4.50 0.10 1.81
N GLU A 228 -4.45 -1.14 2.31
CA GLU A 228 -5.62 -1.90 2.73
C GLU A 228 -5.39 -2.53 4.09
N ILE A 229 -6.41 -2.51 4.95
CA ILE A 229 -6.42 -3.27 6.20
C ILE A 229 -6.79 -4.72 5.88
N ASN A 230 -5.95 -5.68 6.24
CA ASN A 230 -6.22 -7.10 6.04
C ASN A 230 -6.52 -7.85 7.36
N ARG A 231 -6.22 -7.24 8.51
CA ARG A 231 -6.52 -7.81 9.82
C ARG A 231 -6.61 -6.74 10.89
N ILE A 232 -7.54 -6.95 11.83
CA ILE A 232 -7.69 -6.14 13.04
C ILE A 232 -7.77 -7.12 14.21
N THR A 233 -6.95 -6.91 15.23
CA THR A 233 -6.91 -7.73 16.45
C THR A 233 -6.96 -6.86 17.70
N GLU A 234 -7.35 -7.45 18.84
CA GLU A 234 -7.33 -6.75 20.12
C GLU A 234 -5.90 -6.40 20.53
N PHE A 235 -5.66 -5.13 20.87
CA PHE A 235 -4.39 -4.70 21.46
C PHE A 235 -4.53 -4.63 22.97
N LYS A 236 -3.65 -5.35 23.67
CA LYS A 236 -3.54 -5.31 25.13
C LYS A 236 -2.26 -4.56 25.50
N PRO A 237 -2.35 -3.29 25.90
CA PRO A 237 -1.18 -2.56 26.37
C PRO A 237 -0.57 -3.31 27.57
N LYS A 238 0.75 -3.50 27.54
CA LYS A 238 1.51 -4.08 28.65
C LYS A 238 1.86 -3.03 29.68
#